data_AF-A0A8X8I4V5-F1
#
_entry.id   AF-A0A8X8I4V5-F1
#
_cell.length_a   1.000
_cell.length_b   1.000
_cell.length_c   1.000
_cell.angle_alpha   90.00
_cell.angle_beta   90.00
_cell.angle_gamma   90.00
#
_symmetry.space_group_name_H-M   'P 1'
#
loop_
_entity.id
_entity.type
_entity.pdbx_description
1 polymer ?
#
loop_
_entity_poly.entity_id
_entity_poly.type
_entity_poly.pdbx_seq_one_letter_code
_entity_poly.pdbx_strand_id
1 'polypeptide(L)'
;MRIAGLASGMDINQIVNDLMRAERIPMDKLFQRREWLSWQRDAYREMNLALRTFRDTYAHLRLQSTFIALQATSSNASGLKATATASAQAGTYTVEVIQLAKGAEIRSEQRIKDKDGNDVKASTNIFAAMGRDATEGSFTIKVSVNDGTNQRTAEITITAEDTFSTLARKLSQASVTEDGKEVSLGLQASFDDTLGRFFISTWETGEHMQLTIEDGVDGASQTVEFIDKYILGRTDPATYEGTYTAQGQNAIVDFDGIDTIEHTTNNISVRGLT
;
A
#
# COMPACT_ATOMS: atom_id res chain seq x y z
N MET A 1 -70.34 -10.94 77.47
CA MET A 1 -71.57 -10.57 76.74
C MET A 1 -71.31 -9.36 75.87
N ARG A 2 -71.78 -9.41 74.60
CA ARG A 2 -71.85 -8.34 73.56
C ARG A 2 -70.54 -7.65 73.17
N ILE A 3 -70.00 -7.91 71.97
CA ILE A 3 -70.36 -7.41 70.62
C ILE A 3 -69.83 -5.99 70.34
N ALA A 4 -69.16 -5.90 69.18
CA ALA A 4 -68.94 -4.76 68.30
C ALA A 4 -67.62 -3.98 68.39
N GLY A 5 -66.99 -3.88 67.22
CA GLY A 5 -65.89 -2.98 66.89
C GLY A 5 -64.75 -3.71 66.19
N LEU A 6 -64.92 -4.40 65.05
CA LEU A 6 -65.01 -3.83 63.68
C LEU A 6 -64.17 -2.56 63.40
N ALA A 7 -63.19 -2.22 64.24
CA ALA A 7 -62.35 -1.06 64.01
C ALA A 7 -60.92 -1.30 64.54
N SER A 8 -59.95 -1.30 63.62
CA SER A 8 -58.50 -1.23 63.86
C SER A 8 -57.80 -2.55 64.23
N GLY A 9 -57.12 -3.13 63.25
CA GLY A 9 -56.33 -4.34 63.40
C GLY A 9 -56.35 -5.25 62.18
N MET A 10 -57.24 -4.97 61.22
CA MET A 10 -57.02 -5.44 59.86
C MET A 10 -55.81 -4.67 59.36
N ASP A 11 -54.65 -5.31 59.39
CA ASP A 11 -53.45 -4.80 58.73
C ASP A 11 -53.70 -4.90 57.23
N ILE A 12 -54.53 -3.96 56.75
CA ILE A 12 -54.91 -3.82 55.35
C ILE A 12 -53.63 -3.71 54.51
N ASN A 13 -52.57 -3.11 55.07
CA ASN A 13 -51.27 -3.08 54.42
C ASN A 13 -50.67 -4.49 54.29
N GLN A 14 -50.76 -5.36 55.31
CA GLN A 14 -50.39 -6.77 55.17
C GLN A 14 -51.24 -7.53 54.14
N ILE A 15 -52.57 -7.42 54.19
CA ILE A 15 -53.45 -8.12 53.23
C ILE A 15 -53.19 -7.62 51.80
N VAL A 16 -53.03 -6.31 51.61
CA VAL A 16 -52.65 -5.71 50.32
C VAL A 16 -51.26 -6.18 49.90
N ASN A 17 -50.29 -6.23 50.81
CA ASN A 17 -48.95 -6.74 50.52
C ASN A 17 -48.96 -8.22 50.12
N ASP A 18 -49.77 -9.05 50.79
CA ASP A 18 -49.88 -10.48 50.48
C ASP A 18 -50.64 -10.72 49.18
N LEU A 19 -51.67 -9.92 48.87
CA LEU A 19 -52.34 -9.94 47.57
C LEU A 19 -51.40 -9.47 46.45
N MET A 20 -50.63 -8.41 46.68
CA MET A 20 -49.61 -7.92 45.75
C MET A 20 -48.47 -8.93 45.56
N ARG A 21 -48.11 -9.71 46.58
CA ARG A 21 -47.18 -10.84 46.46
C ARG A 21 -47.77 -11.95 45.62
N ALA A 22 -49.03 -12.33 45.86
CA ALA A 22 -49.73 -13.33 45.06
C ALA A 22 -49.80 -12.92 43.58
N GLU A 23 -50.09 -11.64 43.31
CA GLU A 23 -50.13 -11.08 41.96
C GLU A 23 -48.73 -10.97 41.31
N ARG A 24 -47.65 -10.91 42.12
CA ARG A 24 -46.26 -10.95 41.63
C ARG A 24 -45.76 -12.35 41.30
N ILE A 25 -46.37 -13.43 41.82
CA ILE A 25 -45.99 -14.81 41.48
C ILE A 25 -45.88 -15.08 39.97
N PRO A 26 -46.86 -14.72 39.12
CA PRO A 26 -46.72 -14.91 37.66
C PRO A 26 -45.56 -14.11 37.07
N MET A 27 -45.31 -12.89 37.58
CA MET A 27 -44.17 -12.07 37.16
C MET A 27 -42.84 -12.72 37.55
N ASP A 28 -42.72 -13.24 38.77
CA ASP A 28 -41.52 -13.94 39.24
C ASP A 28 -41.26 -15.22 38.41
N LYS A 29 -42.31 -15.95 38.04
CA LYS A 29 -42.19 -17.09 37.11
C LYS A 29 -41.66 -16.67 35.73
N LEU A 30 -42.09 -15.52 35.20
CA LEU A 30 -41.56 -15.00 33.94
C LEU A 30 -40.09 -14.58 34.07
N PHE A 31 -39.70 -13.95 35.17
CA PHE A 31 -38.29 -13.63 35.44
C PHE A 31 -37.42 -14.88 35.54
N GLN A 32 -37.87 -15.91 36.28
CA GLN A 32 -37.17 -17.20 36.37
C GLN A 32 -37.04 -17.86 35.00
N ARG A 33 -38.10 -17.85 34.18
CA ARG A 33 -38.07 -18.40 32.83
C ARG A 33 -37.11 -17.64 31.91
N ARG A 34 -37.07 -16.32 32.02
CA ARG A 34 -36.13 -15.47 31.29
C ARG A 34 -34.68 -15.80 31.67
N GLU A 35 -34.40 -15.94 32.96
CA GLU A 35 -33.07 -16.29 33.46
C GLU A 35 -32.64 -17.67 32.94
N TRP A 36 -33.52 -18.66 33.05
CA TRP A 36 -33.27 -20.01 32.55
C TRP A 36 -33.02 -20.05 31.04
N LEU A 37 -33.80 -19.30 30.25
CA LEU A 37 -33.57 -19.17 28.81
C LEU A 37 -32.27 -18.43 28.48
N SER A 38 -31.85 -17.46 29.31
CA SER A 38 -30.54 -16.80 29.16
C SER A 38 -29.41 -17.79 29.39
N TRP A 39 -29.44 -18.55 30.49
CA TRP A 39 -28.45 -19.58 30.76
C TRP A 39 -28.40 -20.65 29.67
N GLN A 40 -29.57 -21.09 29.18
CA GLN A 40 -29.64 -22.05 28.08
C GLN A 40 -29.00 -21.47 26.81
N ARG A 41 -29.32 -20.24 26.44
CA ARG A 41 -28.73 -19.55 25.27
C ARG A 41 -27.21 -19.42 25.43
N ASP A 42 -26.75 -19.02 26.60
CA ASP A 42 -25.34 -18.78 26.85
C ASP A 42 -24.54 -20.10 26.84
N ALA A 43 -25.10 -21.19 27.39
CA ALA A 43 -24.54 -22.54 27.25
C ALA A 43 -24.47 -23.01 25.79
N TYR A 44 -25.50 -22.74 24.97
CA TYR A 44 -25.44 -23.04 23.53
C TYR A 44 -24.40 -22.20 22.79
N ARG A 45 -24.22 -20.93 23.17
CA ARG A 45 -23.18 -20.07 22.58
C ARG A 45 -21.78 -20.57 22.93
N GLU A 46 -21.56 -20.95 24.17
CA GLU A 46 -20.30 -21.53 24.64
C GLU A 46 -19.96 -22.82 23.88
N MET A 47 -20.92 -23.74 23.77
CA MET A 47 -20.76 -24.98 22.99
C MET A 47 -20.43 -24.68 21.53
N ASN A 48 -21.15 -23.73 20.90
CA ASN A 48 -20.87 -23.34 19.51
C ASN A 48 -19.48 -22.74 19.35
N LEU A 49 -19.01 -21.92 20.31
CA LEU A 49 -17.66 -21.36 20.29
C LEU A 49 -16.60 -22.46 20.45
N ALA A 50 -16.82 -23.42 21.35
CA ALA A 50 -15.93 -24.55 21.55
C ALA A 50 -15.82 -25.41 20.28
N LEU A 51 -16.94 -25.73 19.65
CA LEU A 51 -16.96 -26.49 18.39
C LEU A 51 -16.30 -25.75 17.23
N ARG A 52 -16.50 -24.43 17.13
CA ARG A 52 -15.79 -23.60 16.13
C ARG A 52 -14.28 -23.64 16.36
N THR A 53 -13.83 -23.43 17.60
CA THR A 53 -12.41 -23.46 17.97
C THR A 53 -11.79 -24.82 17.65
N PHE A 54 -12.49 -25.91 17.99
CA PHE A 54 -12.04 -27.26 17.69
C PHE A 54 -11.92 -27.51 16.18
N ARG A 55 -12.96 -27.13 15.41
CA ARG A 55 -12.96 -27.26 13.94
C ARG A 55 -11.80 -26.49 13.31
N ASP A 56 -11.57 -25.26 13.75
CA ASP A 56 -10.54 -24.39 13.18
C ASP A 56 -9.13 -24.92 13.52
N THR A 57 -8.94 -25.48 14.71
CA THR A 57 -7.70 -26.15 15.11
C THR A 57 -7.43 -27.41 14.28
N TYR A 58 -8.46 -28.27 14.10
CA TYR A 58 -8.33 -29.50 13.33
C TYR A 58 -8.12 -29.27 11.83
N ALA A 59 -8.63 -28.16 11.28
CA ALA A 59 -8.48 -27.82 9.87
C ALA A 59 -7.01 -27.78 9.43
N HIS A 60 -6.11 -27.32 10.31
CA HIS A 60 -4.67 -27.24 10.06
C HIS A 60 -4.00 -28.62 10.04
N LEU A 61 -4.49 -29.56 10.85
CA LEU A 61 -4.01 -30.94 10.91
C LEU A 61 -4.51 -31.81 9.76
N ARG A 62 -5.48 -31.35 8.98
CA ARG A 62 -5.95 -32.06 7.77
C ARG A 62 -5.00 -31.87 6.58
N LEU A 63 -4.19 -30.82 6.58
CA LEU A 63 -3.33 -30.48 5.44
C LEU A 63 -2.05 -31.34 5.48
N GLN A 64 -1.78 -32.07 4.39
CA GLN A 64 -0.54 -32.85 4.25
C GLN A 64 0.70 -31.97 4.40
N SER A 65 0.65 -30.74 3.87
CA SER A 65 1.73 -29.74 3.94
C SER A 65 2.19 -29.44 5.37
N THR A 66 1.31 -29.57 6.37
CA THR A 66 1.66 -29.38 7.78
C THR A 66 2.67 -30.42 8.28
N PHE A 67 2.60 -31.65 7.76
CA PHE A 67 3.48 -32.75 8.19
C PHE A 67 4.77 -32.87 7.38
N ILE A 68 4.82 -32.27 6.20
CA ILE A 68 6.00 -32.23 5.31
C ILE A 68 6.60 -30.84 5.22
N ALA A 69 6.27 -29.96 6.17
CA ALA A 69 6.79 -28.61 6.21
C ALA A 69 8.32 -28.62 6.36
N LEU A 70 8.99 -27.82 5.54
CA LEU A 70 10.43 -27.63 5.58
C LEU A 70 10.73 -26.23 6.10
N GLN A 71 11.87 -26.10 6.78
CA GLN A 71 12.40 -24.81 7.22
C GLN A 71 13.62 -24.47 6.37
N ALA A 72 13.65 -23.25 5.82
CA ALA A 72 14.85 -22.69 5.22
C ALA A 72 15.56 -21.79 6.23
N THR A 73 16.88 -21.90 6.28
CA THR A 73 17.75 -21.01 7.05
C THR A 73 18.81 -20.44 6.12
N SER A 74 19.08 -19.14 6.28
CA SER A 74 20.10 -18.43 5.49
C SER A 74 21.33 -18.21 6.37
N SER A 75 22.52 -18.42 5.80
CA SER A 75 23.79 -18.09 6.45
C SER A 75 23.96 -16.56 6.63
N ASN A 76 23.29 -15.76 5.80
CA ASN A 76 23.23 -14.30 5.91
C ASN A 76 21.79 -13.81 5.77
N ALA A 77 21.05 -13.83 6.88
CA ALA A 77 19.65 -13.41 6.92
C ALA A 77 19.43 -11.91 6.63
N SER A 78 20.46 -11.07 6.73
CA SER A 78 20.37 -9.64 6.37
C SER A 78 20.47 -9.39 4.86
N GLY A 79 21.18 -10.25 4.13
CA GLY A 79 21.32 -10.15 2.68
C GLY A 79 20.26 -10.93 1.91
N LEU A 80 19.89 -12.11 2.42
CA LEU A 80 18.89 -12.98 1.79
C LEU A 80 18.08 -13.72 2.85
N LYS A 81 16.77 -13.57 2.79
CA LYS A 81 15.82 -14.36 3.57
C LYS A 81 15.19 -15.38 2.65
N ALA A 82 15.18 -16.64 3.10
CA ALA A 82 14.56 -17.74 2.40
C ALA A 82 13.44 -18.34 3.24
N THR A 83 12.39 -18.77 2.56
CA THR A 83 11.27 -19.53 3.08
C THR A 83 11.09 -20.77 2.21
N ALA A 84 10.63 -21.87 2.82
CA ALA A 84 10.43 -23.13 2.13
C ALA A 84 8.96 -23.53 2.14
N THR A 85 8.48 -24.00 1.00
CA THR A 85 7.19 -24.65 0.88
C THR A 85 7.30 -26.16 1.15
N ALA A 86 6.16 -26.81 1.35
CA ALA A 86 6.06 -28.27 1.51
C ALA A 86 6.56 -29.08 0.29
N SER A 87 6.67 -28.46 -0.88
CA SER A 87 7.21 -29.07 -2.10
C SER A 87 8.70 -28.78 -2.31
N ALA A 88 9.34 -28.04 -1.39
CA ALA A 88 10.76 -27.78 -1.50
C ALA A 88 11.57 -29.07 -1.36
N GLN A 89 12.74 -29.12 -2.00
CA GLN A 89 13.66 -30.23 -1.82
C GLN A 89 14.61 -29.93 -0.66
N ALA A 90 14.69 -30.85 0.30
CA ALA A 90 15.61 -30.73 1.43
C ALA A 90 17.06 -30.79 0.94
N GLY A 91 17.88 -29.83 1.35
CA GLY A 91 19.28 -29.72 0.92
C GLY A 91 19.93 -28.44 1.42
N THR A 92 21.22 -28.30 1.12
CA THR A 92 21.97 -27.05 1.27
C THR A 92 22.20 -26.50 -0.12
N TYR A 93 21.86 -25.22 -0.30
CA TYR A 93 21.96 -24.53 -1.57
C TYR A 93 22.92 -23.36 -1.43
N THR A 94 23.73 -23.12 -2.46
CA THR A 94 24.56 -21.93 -2.55
C THR A 94 23.83 -20.90 -3.39
N VAL A 95 23.67 -19.69 -2.86
CA VAL A 95 22.96 -18.61 -3.55
C VAL A 95 23.85 -17.37 -3.60
N GLU A 96 24.11 -16.88 -4.80
CA GLU A 96 24.87 -15.65 -5.04
C GLU A 96 23.96 -14.59 -5.66
N VAL A 97 23.83 -13.44 -5.00
CA VAL A 97 23.05 -12.30 -5.50
C VAL A 97 23.97 -11.42 -6.34
N ILE A 98 23.79 -11.44 -7.65
CA ILE A 98 24.60 -10.68 -8.61
C ILE A 98 24.02 -9.28 -8.79
N GLN A 99 22.70 -9.18 -8.93
CA GLN A 99 22.00 -7.92 -9.17
C GLN A 99 20.61 -7.91 -8.54
N LEU A 100 20.17 -6.76 -8.05
CA LEU A 100 18.81 -6.55 -7.56
C LEU A 100 17.91 -6.00 -8.65
N ALA A 101 16.63 -6.38 -8.62
CA ALA A 101 15.62 -5.77 -9.44
C ALA A 101 15.37 -4.32 -9.00
N LYS A 102 15.25 -3.41 -9.96
CA LYS A 102 14.84 -2.01 -9.74
C LYS A 102 13.85 -1.59 -10.79
N GLY A 103 13.02 -0.62 -10.43
CA GLY A 103 12.13 0.05 -11.38
C GLY A 103 12.91 0.93 -12.34
N ALA A 104 12.24 1.36 -13.41
CA ALA A 104 12.79 2.38 -14.29
C ALA A 104 12.89 3.69 -13.50
N GLU A 105 14.07 4.32 -13.51
CA GLU A 105 14.36 5.52 -12.71
C GLU A 105 14.88 6.66 -13.60
N ILE A 106 14.23 7.82 -13.50
CA ILE A 106 14.72 9.09 -14.01
C ILE A 106 15.07 9.97 -12.80
N ARG A 107 16.32 10.40 -12.72
CA ARG A 107 16.81 11.26 -11.65
C ARG A 107 17.61 12.42 -12.21
N SER A 108 17.64 13.52 -11.48
CA SER A 108 18.49 14.64 -11.87
C SER A 108 19.98 14.28 -11.79
N GLU A 109 20.72 14.54 -12.86
CA GLU A 109 22.16 14.34 -12.97
C GLU A 109 22.93 15.29 -12.05
N GLN A 110 22.54 16.56 -12.07
CA GLN A 110 23.11 17.62 -11.22
C GLN A 110 22.05 18.23 -10.29
N ARG A 111 22.51 19.12 -9.41
CA ARG A 111 21.60 19.90 -8.56
C ARG A 111 20.82 20.87 -9.42
N ILE A 112 19.50 20.92 -9.23
CA ILE A 112 18.64 21.86 -9.95
C ILE A 112 18.84 23.27 -9.38
N LYS A 113 19.06 24.23 -10.29
CA LYS A 113 19.30 25.63 -9.96
C LYS A 113 18.16 26.51 -10.50
N ASP A 114 17.87 27.61 -9.81
CA ASP A 114 17.00 28.65 -10.34
C ASP A 114 17.73 29.51 -11.39
N LYS A 115 17.00 30.46 -12.01
CA LYS A 115 17.55 31.40 -12.98
C LYS A 115 18.72 32.25 -12.48
N ASP A 116 18.85 32.40 -11.16
CA ASP A 116 19.91 33.19 -10.51
C ASP A 116 21.09 32.31 -10.05
N GLY A 117 21.01 30.99 -10.28
CA GLY A 117 22.05 30.02 -9.92
C GLY A 117 21.96 29.49 -8.48
N ASN A 118 20.89 29.78 -7.75
CA ASN A 118 20.68 29.25 -6.40
C ASN A 118 20.07 27.85 -6.44
N ASP A 119 20.35 27.04 -5.42
CA ASP A 119 19.71 25.73 -5.28
C ASP A 119 18.20 25.87 -5.08
N VAL A 120 17.41 25.19 -5.92
CA VAL A 120 15.97 25.11 -5.72
C VAL A 120 15.63 24.15 -4.57
N LYS A 121 14.47 24.37 -3.97
CA LYS A 121 13.89 23.51 -2.93
C LYS A 121 12.56 22.94 -3.41
N ALA A 122 12.06 21.94 -2.71
CA ALA A 122 10.74 21.34 -2.89
C ALA A 122 9.62 22.38 -2.82
N SER A 123 9.79 23.41 -1.98
CA SER A 123 8.86 24.54 -1.85
C SER A 123 9.07 25.66 -2.86
N THR A 124 10.15 25.63 -3.66
CA THR A 124 10.39 26.64 -4.69
C THR A 124 9.35 26.48 -5.80
N ASN A 125 8.73 27.61 -6.17
CA ASN A 125 7.81 27.69 -7.29
C ASN A 125 8.55 27.44 -8.62
N ILE A 126 7.98 26.59 -9.48
CA ILE A 126 8.61 26.17 -10.74
C ILE A 126 8.75 27.36 -11.70
N PHE A 127 7.71 28.17 -11.86
CA PHE A 127 7.73 29.33 -12.76
C PHE A 127 8.75 30.36 -12.29
N ALA A 128 8.81 30.65 -10.99
CA ALA A 128 9.82 31.53 -10.42
C ALA A 128 11.25 31.00 -10.64
N ALA A 129 11.47 29.68 -10.49
CA ALA A 129 12.77 29.05 -10.74
C ALA A 129 13.19 29.17 -12.22
N MET A 130 12.23 29.16 -13.14
CA MET A 130 12.42 29.39 -14.58
C MET A 130 12.56 30.88 -14.96
N GLY A 131 12.42 31.80 -14.00
CA GLY A 131 12.43 33.24 -14.29
C GLY A 131 11.15 33.75 -14.97
N ARG A 132 10.04 33.03 -14.84
CA ARG A 132 8.74 33.36 -15.42
C ARG A 132 7.84 34.01 -14.39
N ASP A 133 6.79 34.66 -14.88
CA ASP A 133 5.73 35.18 -14.03
C ASP A 133 5.02 34.02 -13.31
N ALA A 134 5.07 34.02 -11.98
CA ALA A 134 4.47 32.99 -11.12
C ALA A 134 3.00 33.29 -10.78
N THR A 135 2.34 34.18 -11.54
CA THR A 135 0.92 34.52 -11.36
C THR A 135 0.02 33.94 -12.45
N GLU A 136 0.53 33.77 -13.68
CA GLU A 136 -0.27 33.27 -14.81
C GLU A 136 0.54 32.36 -15.74
N GLY A 137 -0.12 31.32 -16.25
CA GLY A 137 0.43 30.40 -17.25
C GLY A 137 0.36 28.93 -16.84
N SER A 138 0.40 28.07 -17.86
CA SER A 138 0.52 26.63 -17.70
C SER A 138 1.25 26.01 -18.88
N PHE A 139 1.85 24.85 -18.65
CA PHE A 139 2.37 23.96 -19.70
C PHE A 139 2.16 22.51 -19.28
N THR A 140 2.24 21.59 -20.25
CA THR A 140 1.99 20.17 -20.02
C THR A 140 3.24 19.36 -20.33
N ILE A 141 3.49 18.33 -19.54
CA ILE A 141 4.42 17.24 -19.86
C ILE A 141 3.62 15.94 -20.02
N LYS A 142 4.11 15.01 -20.83
CA LYS A 142 3.58 13.66 -20.92
C LYS A 142 4.50 12.71 -20.17
N VAL A 143 3.89 11.79 -19.42
CA VAL A 143 4.62 10.73 -18.75
C VAL A 143 3.99 9.40 -19.12
N SER A 144 4.81 8.49 -19.61
CA SER A 144 4.40 7.16 -20.02
C SER A 144 5.10 6.10 -19.20
N VAL A 145 4.34 5.09 -18.76
CA VAL A 145 4.88 3.87 -18.18
C VAL A 145 4.50 2.70 -19.07
N ASN A 146 5.50 1.91 -19.48
CA ASN A 146 5.32 0.65 -20.19
C ASN A 146 5.69 -0.50 -19.25
N ASP A 147 4.74 -1.43 -19.04
CA ASP A 147 4.92 -2.64 -18.22
C ASP A 147 5.27 -3.88 -19.08
N GLY A 148 5.75 -3.66 -20.31
CA GLY A 148 6.04 -4.70 -21.29
C GLY A 148 4.79 -5.24 -22.01
N THR A 149 3.59 -5.02 -21.45
CA THR A 149 2.32 -5.46 -22.04
C THR A 149 1.44 -4.28 -22.43
N ASN A 150 1.36 -3.27 -21.56
CA ASN A 150 0.54 -2.09 -21.70
C ASN A 150 1.41 -0.83 -21.57
N GLN A 151 1.10 0.16 -22.39
CA GLN A 151 1.66 1.50 -22.27
C GLN A 151 0.57 2.45 -21.80
N ARG A 152 0.79 3.09 -20.64
CA ARG A 152 -0.12 4.10 -20.06
C ARG A 152 0.55 5.46 -20.13
N THR A 153 -0.14 6.44 -20.68
CA THR A 153 0.38 7.81 -20.83
C THR A 153 -0.56 8.80 -20.16
N ALA A 154 -0.04 9.60 -19.23
CA ALA A 154 -0.76 10.68 -18.58
C ALA A 154 -0.15 12.04 -18.93
N GLU A 155 -1.02 13.04 -19.12
CA GLU A 155 -0.61 14.44 -19.27
C GLU A 155 -0.64 15.13 -17.91
N ILE A 156 0.47 15.77 -17.54
CA ILE A 156 0.63 16.49 -16.29
C ILE A 156 0.69 17.98 -16.59
N THR A 157 -0.35 18.70 -16.20
CA THR A 157 -0.40 20.16 -16.30
C THR A 157 0.31 20.80 -15.12
N ILE A 158 1.32 21.60 -15.42
CA ILE A 158 2.07 22.43 -14.47
C ILE A 158 1.56 23.86 -14.62
N THR A 159 1.13 24.46 -13.52
CA THR A 159 0.58 25.82 -13.46
C THR A 159 1.55 26.77 -12.75
N ALA A 160 1.29 28.07 -12.88
CA ALA A 160 2.08 29.12 -12.23
C ALA A 160 2.16 29.00 -10.69
N GLU A 161 1.26 28.26 -10.06
CA GLU A 161 1.25 28.04 -8.60
C GLU A 161 2.07 26.82 -8.15
N ASP A 162 2.46 25.94 -9.09
CA ASP A 162 3.12 24.69 -8.75
C ASP A 162 4.55 24.88 -8.24
N THR A 163 4.91 24.06 -7.26
CA THR A 163 6.26 23.90 -6.74
C THR A 163 6.82 22.53 -7.16
N PHE A 164 8.11 22.31 -6.94
CA PHE A 164 8.71 20.98 -7.18
C PHE A 164 8.02 19.88 -6.37
N SER A 165 7.56 20.18 -5.14
CA SER A 165 6.79 19.22 -4.33
C SER A 165 5.39 18.94 -4.88
N THR A 166 4.68 19.95 -5.40
CA THR A 166 3.36 19.70 -6.00
C THR A 166 3.49 18.95 -7.32
N LEU A 167 4.53 19.21 -8.12
CA LEU A 167 4.84 18.42 -9.31
C LEU A 167 5.16 16.96 -8.96
N ALA A 168 6.01 16.70 -7.96
CA ALA A 168 6.32 15.35 -7.50
C ALA A 168 5.05 14.59 -7.07
N ARG A 169 4.13 15.28 -6.39
CA ARG A 169 2.83 14.72 -6.05
C ARG A 169 1.97 14.45 -7.28
N LYS A 170 1.87 15.39 -8.23
CA LYS A 170 1.12 15.21 -9.48
C LYS A 170 1.62 14.02 -10.29
N LEU A 171 2.94 13.85 -10.39
CA LEU A 171 3.57 12.69 -11.03
C LEU A 171 3.24 11.38 -10.31
N SER A 172 3.34 11.35 -8.99
CA SER A 172 3.03 10.15 -8.19
C SER A 172 1.54 9.78 -8.22
N GLN A 173 0.66 10.76 -8.45
CA GLN A 173 -0.79 10.58 -8.54
C GLN A 173 -1.28 10.44 -9.99
N ALA A 174 -0.37 10.41 -10.97
CA ALA A 174 -0.72 10.30 -12.37
C ALA A 174 -1.54 9.02 -12.63
N SER A 175 -2.66 9.17 -13.31
CA SER A 175 -3.57 8.10 -13.66
C SER A 175 -4.13 8.27 -15.07
N VAL A 176 -4.60 7.17 -15.65
CA VAL A 176 -5.32 7.11 -16.93
C VAL A 176 -6.66 6.44 -16.70
N THR A 177 -7.69 6.91 -17.39
CA THR A 177 -9.00 6.26 -17.36
C THR A 177 -9.02 5.11 -18.38
N GLU A 178 -8.98 3.88 -17.88
CA GLU A 178 -9.13 2.65 -18.67
C GLU A 178 -10.48 2.01 -18.30
N ASP A 179 -11.32 1.72 -19.29
CA ASP A 179 -12.65 1.09 -19.09
C ASP A 179 -13.53 1.76 -18.02
N GLY A 180 -13.45 3.09 -17.91
CA GLY A 180 -14.22 3.89 -16.95
C GLY A 180 -13.70 3.81 -15.50
N LYS A 181 -12.50 3.26 -15.29
CA LYS A 181 -11.80 3.25 -14.00
C LYS A 181 -10.50 4.03 -14.10
N GLU A 182 -10.17 4.79 -13.06
CA GLU A 182 -8.85 5.39 -12.92
C GLU A 182 -7.83 4.32 -12.55
N VAL A 183 -6.82 4.17 -13.41
CA VAL A 183 -5.68 3.29 -13.22
C VAL A 183 -4.44 4.16 -13.03
N SER A 184 -3.74 4.00 -11.90
CA SER A 184 -2.50 4.73 -11.64
C SER A 184 -1.38 4.27 -12.58
N LEU A 185 -0.50 5.18 -12.97
CA LEU A 185 0.75 4.85 -13.68
C LEU A 185 1.76 4.11 -12.78
N GLY A 186 1.55 4.07 -11.46
CA GLY A 186 2.46 3.38 -10.53
C GLY A 186 3.81 4.09 -10.37
N LEU A 187 3.81 5.43 -10.37
CA LEU A 187 5.01 6.24 -10.23
C LEU A 187 5.26 6.68 -8.80
N GLN A 188 6.54 6.81 -8.46
CA GLN A 188 7.02 7.47 -7.26
C GLN A 188 7.89 8.64 -7.66
N ALA A 189 7.46 9.85 -7.35
CA ALA A 189 8.24 11.04 -7.60
C ALA A 189 8.48 11.81 -6.30
N SER A 190 9.69 12.34 -6.15
CA SER A 190 10.09 13.14 -5.00
C SER A 190 11.16 14.16 -5.38
N PHE A 191 11.21 15.25 -4.63
CA PHE A 191 12.31 16.20 -4.68
C PHE A 191 13.01 16.22 -3.32
N ASP A 192 14.33 16.06 -3.32
CA ASP A 192 15.13 16.10 -2.12
C ASP A 192 15.86 17.44 -2.00
N ASP A 193 15.57 18.20 -0.93
CA ASP A 193 16.17 19.52 -0.67
C ASP A 193 17.67 19.45 -0.36
N THR A 194 18.13 18.35 0.24
CA THR A 194 19.53 18.16 0.62
C THR A 194 20.37 17.93 -0.61
N LEU A 195 19.89 17.08 -1.52
CA LEU A 195 20.55 16.75 -2.78
C LEU A 195 20.24 17.77 -3.88
N GLY A 196 19.16 18.54 -3.75
CA GLY A 196 18.69 19.47 -4.78
C GLY A 196 18.30 18.74 -6.06
N ARG A 197 17.72 17.54 -5.95
CA ARG A 197 17.48 16.63 -7.08
C ARG A 197 16.05 16.12 -7.10
N PHE A 198 15.54 15.95 -8.31
CA PHE A 198 14.28 15.29 -8.59
C PHE A 198 14.53 13.80 -8.84
N PHE A 199 13.66 12.95 -8.30
CA PHE A 199 13.70 11.50 -8.46
C PHE A 199 12.33 11.02 -8.90
N ILE A 200 12.27 10.20 -9.95
CA ILE A 200 11.06 9.57 -10.47
C ILE A 200 11.39 8.11 -10.73
N SER A 201 10.61 7.20 -10.17
CA SER A 201 10.77 5.77 -10.42
C SER A 201 9.43 5.05 -10.56
N THR A 202 9.43 3.91 -11.24
CA THR A 202 8.28 2.99 -11.21
C THR A 202 8.24 2.22 -9.88
N TRP A 203 7.04 1.91 -9.40
CA TRP A 203 6.82 1.08 -8.21
C TRP A 203 7.18 -0.38 -8.49
N GLU A 204 6.84 -0.85 -9.69
CA GLU A 204 7.21 -2.17 -10.17
C GLU A 204 8.65 -2.17 -10.68
N THR A 205 9.30 -3.32 -10.56
CA THR A 205 10.71 -3.53 -10.91
C THR A 205 10.84 -4.47 -12.09
N GLY A 206 12.00 -4.45 -12.74
CA GLY A 206 12.33 -5.37 -13.84
C GLY A 206 12.66 -4.65 -15.13
N GLU A 207 13.38 -5.33 -16.02
CA GLU A 207 13.84 -4.81 -17.31
C GLU A 207 12.69 -4.44 -18.25
N HIS A 208 11.57 -5.15 -18.17
CA HIS A 208 10.36 -4.86 -18.94
C HIS A 208 9.73 -3.50 -18.60
N MET A 209 10.05 -2.93 -17.42
CA MET A 209 9.53 -1.64 -17.02
C MET A 209 10.27 -0.52 -17.76
N GLN A 210 9.51 0.36 -18.40
CA GLN A 210 10.06 1.57 -19.02
C GLN A 210 9.30 2.80 -18.56
N LEU A 211 10.04 3.85 -18.22
CA LEU A 211 9.51 5.15 -17.85
C LEU A 211 9.94 6.14 -18.92
N THR A 212 8.99 6.82 -19.56
CA THR A 212 9.26 7.88 -20.53
C THR A 212 8.65 9.20 -20.05
N ILE A 213 9.42 10.28 -20.15
CA ILE A 213 8.95 11.65 -19.96
C ILE A 213 9.17 12.39 -21.27
N GLU A 214 8.14 13.02 -21.79
CA GLU A 214 8.19 13.73 -23.05
C GLU A 214 7.41 15.05 -23.01
N ASP A 215 7.64 15.90 -24.01
CA ASP A 215 6.92 17.15 -24.19
C ASP A 215 5.40 16.90 -24.36
N GLY A 216 4.58 17.67 -23.64
CA GLY A 216 3.13 17.58 -23.74
C GLY A 216 2.57 18.12 -25.06
N VAL A 217 3.29 19.01 -25.74
CA VAL A 217 2.89 19.61 -27.03
C VAL A 217 4.09 19.61 -27.97
N ASP A 218 4.07 18.80 -29.03
CA ASP A 218 5.17 18.61 -29.99
C ASP A 218 6.03 19.87 -30.21
N GLY A 219 7.16 19.96 -29.51
CA GLY A 219 8.21 20.95 -29.76
C GLY A 219 8.01 22.32 -29.10
N ALA A 220 7.25 22.41 -28.01
CA ALA A 220 7.22 23.62 -27.21
C ALA A 220 8.58 23.81 -26.52
N SER A 221 9.42 24.69 -27.06
CA SER A 221 10.77 25.04 -26.57
C SER A 221 10.88 25.18 -25.04
N GLN A 222 9.82 25.65 -24.39
CA GLN A 222 9.74 25.86 -22.94
C GLN A 222 9.56 24.56 -22.14
N THR A 223 8.84 23.58 -22.67
CA THR A 223 8.63 22.28 -22.02
C THR A 223 9.88 21.42 -22.11
N VAL A 224 10.52 21.43 -23.28
CA VAL A 224 11.78 20.72 -23.51
C VAL A 224 12.87 21.26 -22.57
N GLU A 225 13.03 22.58 -22.49
CA GLU A 225 13.95 23.21 -21.54
C GLU A 225 13.60 22.86 -20.08
N PHE A 226 12.30 22.77 -19.76
CA PHE A 226 11.85 22.39 -18.43
C PHE A 226 12.30 20.96 -18.06
N ILE A 227 12.06 19.99 -18.94
CA ILE A 227 12.43 18.59 -18.68
C ILE A 227 13.95 18.46 -18.50
N ASP A 228 14.74 19.05 -19.39
CA ASP A 228 16.21 19.03 -19.30
C ASP A 228 16.74 19.67 -18.01
N LYS A 229 16.36 20.93 -17.74
CA LYS A 229 16.96 21.70 -16.64
C LYS A 229 16.38 21.34 -15.28
N TYR A 230 15.09 21.03 -15.20
CA TYR A 230 14.35 20.96 -13.94
C TYR A 230 13.84 19.55 -13.58
N ILE A 231 13.88 18.59 -14.51
CA ILE A 231 13.71 17.16 -14.19
C ILE A 231 15.06 16.46 -14.21
N LEU A 232 15.83 16.59 -15.30
CA LEU A 232 17.14 15.94 -15.43
C LEU A 232 18.28 16.73 -14.80
N GLY A 233 18.08 18.00 -14.43
CA GLY A 233 19.14 18.80 -13.82
C GLY A 233 20.35 19.01 -14.75
N ARG A 234 20.13 19.05 -16.06
CA ARG A 234 21.20 19.29 -17.05
C ARG A 234 21.39 20.79 -17.25
N THR A 235 22.63 21.27 -17.09
CA THR A 235 22.98 22.67 -17.32
C THR A 235 23.59 22.80 -18.72
N ASP A 236 22.96 23.59 -19.60
CA ASP A 236 23.39 23.85 -20.98
C ASP A 236 23.78 22.59 -21.80
N PRO A 237 22.84 21.64 -21.99
CA PRO A 237 23.09 20.52 -22.88
C PRO A 237 23.32 21.01 -24.32
N ALA A 238 24.22 20.34 -25.06
CA ALA A 238 24.52 20.67 -26.46
C ALA A 238 23.28 20.55 -27.37
N THR A 239 22.34 19.67 -26.99
CA THR A 239 21.02 19.50 -27.58
C THR A 239 20.03 19.26 -26.44
N TYR A 240 18.95 20.03 -26.42
CA TYR A 240 17.80 19.75 -25.56
C TYR A 240 16.97 18.63 -26.20
N GLU A 241 16.78 17.52 -25.50
CA GLU A 241 15.96 16.41 -25.99
C GLU A 241 14.56 16.51 -25.36
N GLY A 242 13.52 16.39 -26.18
CA GLY A 242 12.12 16.51 -25.73
C GLY A 242 11.57 15.24 -25.12
N THR A 243 12.32 14.15 -25.12
CA THR A 243 11.88 12.81 -24.72
C THR A 243 13.01 12.08 -24.04
N TYR A 244 12.73 11.50 -22.87
CA TYR A 244 13.69 10.74 -22.08
C TYR A 244 13.07 9.44 -21.61
N THR A 245 13.77 8.34 -21.88
CA THR A 245 13.32 7.00 -21.49
C THR A 245 14.34 6.35 -20.57
N ALA A 246 13.87 5.83 -19.44
CA ALA A 246 14.62 4.96 -18.54
C ALA A 246 14.04 3.54 -18.58
N GLN A 247 14.91 2.55 -18.37
CA GLN A 247 14.56 1.13 -18.28
C GLN A 247 14.81 0.67 -16.84
N GLY A 248 13.97 -0.24 -16.35
CA GLY A 248 14.24 -0.95 -15.10
C GLY A 248 15.32 -2.01 -15.30
N GLN A 249 15.58 -2.77 -14.23
CA GLN A 249 16.55 -3.86 -14.26
C GLN A 249 16.00 -5.08 -13.52
N ASN A 250 16.30 -6.28 -14.02
CA ASN A 250 15.94 -7.54 -13.37
C ASN A 250 16.88 -7.85 -12.20
N ALA A 251 16.38 -8.63 -11.24
CA ALA A 251 17.19 -9.32 -10.26
C ALA A 251 17.88 -10.49 -10.96
N ILE A 252 19.16 -10.69 -10.65
CA ILE A 252 19.97 -11.79 -11.18
C ILE A 252 20.60 -12.50 -9.99
N VAL A 253 20.30 -13.79 -9.87
CA VAL A 253 20.78 -14.64 -8.79
C VAL A 253 21.32 -15.93 -9.39
N ASP A 254 22.49 -16.36 -8.93
CA ASP A 254 23.02 -17.68 -9.25
C ASP A 254 22.60 -18.67 -8.14
N PHE A 255 22.08 -19.81 -8.57
CA PHE A 255 21.69 -20.92 -7.71
C PHE A 255 22.58 -22.14 -7.98
N ASP A 256 23.30 -22.57 -6.94
CA ASP A 256 24.27 -23.66 -6.92
C ASP A 256 25.43 -23.54 -7.94
N GLY A 257 25.68 -22.35 -8.50
CA GLY A 257 26.76 -22.12 -9.46
C GLY A 257 26.50 -22.70 -10.85
N ILE A 258 25.24 -23.05 -11.14
CA ILE A 258 24.83 -23.75 -12.37
C ILE A 258 23.77 -22.95 -13.12
N ASP A 259 22.79 -22.41 -12.40
CA ASP A 259 21.64 -21.74 -12.97
C ASP A 259 21.66 -20.25 -12.64
N THR A 260 21.88 -19.40 -13.65
CA THR A 260 21.63 -17.96 -13.54
C THR A 260 20.14 -17.70 -13.72
N ILE A 261 19.50 -17.23 -12.67
CA ILE A 261 18.06 -17.00 -12.61
C ILE A 261 17.82 -15.51 -12.66
N GLU A 262 17.09 -15.10 -13.70
CA GLU A 262 16.63 -13.73 -13.87
C GLU A 262 15.18 -13.61 -13.46
N HIS A 263 14.87 -12.58 -12.67
CA HIS A 263 13.51 -12.29 -12.23
C HIS A 263 13.23 -10.80 -12.26
N THR A 264 11.97 -10.49 -12.52
CA THR A 264 11.49 -9.11 -12.55
C THR A 264 11.44 -8.46 -11.17
N THR A 265 11.39 -9.25 -10.10
CA THR A 265 11.32 -8.75 -8.71
C THR A 265 12.42 -9.31 -7.83
N ASN A 266 12.63 -8.70 -6.66
CA ASN A 266 13.54 -9.21 -5.64
C ASN A 266 12.97 -10.39 -4.83
N ASN A 267 11.78 -10.87 -5.21
CA ASN A 267 11.18 -12.07 -4.65
C ASN A 267 11.26 -13.19 -5.69
N ILE A 268 12.08 -14.21 -5.42
CA ILE A 268 12.50 -15.22 -6.39
C ILE A 268 12.07 -16.58 -5.89
N SER A 269 11.32 -17.32 -6.70
CA SER A 269 10.82 -18.64 -6.33
C SER A 269 11.46 -19.76 -7.15
N VAL A 270 12.23 -20.63 -6.50
CA VAL A 270 13.05 -21.67 -7.15
C VAL A 270 12.95 -22.97 -6.37
N ARG A 271 12.58 -24.07 -7.04
CA ARG A 271 12.46 -25.42 -6.44
C ARG A 271 11.68 -25.45 -5.11
N GLY A 272 10.62 -24.63 -5.01
CA GLY A 272 9.77 -24.54 -3.82
C GLY A 272 10.34 -23.68 -2.68
N LEU A 273 11.46 -23.00 -2.89
CA LEU A 273 12.00 -21.94 -2.03
C LEU A 273 11.53 -20.57 -2.54
N THR A 274 11.34 -19.61 -1.63
CA THR A 274 10.98 -18.21 -1.89
C THR A 274 11.77 -17.30 -0.97
#